data_AF-A0A503DJL6-F1
#
_entry.id   AF-A0A503DJL6-F1
#
_cell.length_a   1.000
_cell.length_b   1.000
_cell.length_c   1.000
_cell.angle_alpha   90.00
_cell.angle_beta   90.00
_cell.angle_gamma   90.00
#
_symmetry.space_group_name_H-M   'P 1'
#
loop_
_entity.id
_entity.type
_entity.pdbx_description
1 polymer ?
#
loop_
_entity_poly.entity_id
_entity_poly.type
_entity_poly.pdbx_seq_one_letter_code
_entity_poly.pdbx_strand_id
1 'polypeptide(L)'
;MSFRFAAAAALLLTASAPASADLLWGVNGHPVVSYPDVPIERQLDFVRDLGVKSYRVNITAADQGDTLARLVKAGKERGIEILPVITPGLDLDKDKPEELYGEARQLAFALGARFKNDIRVWELGNEMEIYAIIKPCEKRDDGSQYPCGWGPAGGNGVLDYYGPRWVKVSAVLKGLSEGMTAVDPSIKKAMGTAGWGHTGAFARMKQDGIAWDISVWHMYGEDPEWAFREISSYGKPIWVTEFNNPYGSQRSERQQADGVKQTMTRLRELQDKYKVEAAHIYELLDETYWAPSFEANMGLVRLAANKGKWIAGEPKPAYMAVRDITRGPQPLPKPRRDCDAGAKFADGFTYVRQVNFAYCLVLGHNGDAAELDRWSATLESGDARLTNVIMEMIRSEEFEAKYATIGLTDRAYVAFLYLLLLERPADSYGMETYTRQLRLGSMTRDAIAFGIVSSSEFKSRHSAMRDASDVPAPD
;
A
#
# COMPACT_ATOMS: atom_id res chain seq x y z
N MET A 1 -69.16 -35.60 -11.79
CA MET A 1 -67.81 -35.41 -11.18
C MET A 1 -66.77 -35.47 -12.29
N SER A 2 -66.17 -34.34 -12.64
CA SER A 2 -64.74 -34.21 -12.96
C SER A 2 -64.50 -32.77 -13.42
N PHE A 3 -63.98 -31.93 -12.52
CA PHE A 3 -63.53 -30.58 -12.84
C PHE A 3 -62.04 -30.60 -13.18
N ARG A 4 -61.72 -29.94 -14.28
CA ARG A 4 -60.38 -29.70 -14.82
C ARG A 4 -59.57 -28.80 -13.89
N PHE A 5 -58.27 -29.05 -13.77
CA PHE A 5 -57.28 -28.01 -13.50
C PHE A 5 -56.12 -28.14 -14.47
N ALA A 6 -55.97 -27.13 -15.34
CA ALA A 6 -54.79 -26.90 -16.15
C ALA A 6 -53.81 -26.07 -15.29
N ALA A 7 -52.58 -26.56 -15.12
CA ALA A 7 -51.52 -25.83 -14.46
C ALA A 7 -50.78 -24.96 -15.49
N ALA A 8 -50.85 -23.64 -15.32
CA ALA A 8 -50.01 -22.70 -16.04
C ALA A 8 -48.67 -22.54 -15.28
N ALA A 9 -47.57 -22.93 -15.92
CA ALA A 9 -46.22 -22.64 -15.43
C ALA A 9 -45.80 -21.26 -15.92
N ALA A 10 -45.75 -20.28 -15.01
CA ALA A 10 -45.17 -18.97 -15.28
C ALA A 10 -43.63 -19.05 -15.12
N LEU A 11 -42.90 -18.89 -16.22
CA LEU A 11 -41.46 -18.71 -16.23
C LEU A 11 -41.11 -17.30 -15.75
N LEU A 12 -40.57 -17.19 -14.54
CA LEU A 12 -39.89 -15.99 -14.04
C LEU A 12 -38.50 -15.92 -14.69
N LEU A 13 -38.37 -15.13 -15.75
CA LEU A 13 -37.07 -14.65 -16.23
C LEU A 13 -36.60 -13.54 -15.27
N THR A 14 -35.80 -13.89 -14.28
CA THR A 14 -35.02 -12.90 -13.53
C THR A 14 -33.95 -12.35 -14.45
N ALA A 15 -34.12 -11.11 -14.92
CA ALA A 15 -33.05 -10.35 -15.54
C ALA A 15 -31.99 -10.10 -14.47
N SER A 16 -30.97 -10.96 -14.41
CA SER A 16 -29.73 -10.67 -13.71
C SER A 16 -29.03 -9.55 -14.46
N ALA A 17 -29.27 -8.31 -14.06
CA ALA A 17 -28.37 -7.22 -14.40
C ALA A 17 -26.96 -7.63 -13.92
N PRO A 18 -25.90 -7.52 -14.73
CA PRO A 18 -24.56 -7.75 -14.24
C PRO A 18 -24.33 -6.77 -13.09
N ALA A 19 -24.03 -7.28 -11.90
CA ALA A 19 -23.54 -6.43 -10.83
C ALA A 19 -22.29 -5.73 -11.38
N SER A 20 -22.30 -4.39 -11.43
CA SER A 20 -21.06 -3.64 -11.64
C SER A 20 -20.03 -4.18 -10.66
N ALA A 21 -18.86 -4.57 -11.16
CA ALA A 21 -17.76 -4.95 -10.28
C ALA A 21 -17.49 -3.79 -9.32
N ASP A 22 -17.24 -4.10 -8.05
CA ASP A 22 -16.94 -3.08 -7.05
C ASP A 22 -15.68 -2.29 -7.45
N LEU A 23 -15.61 -1.02 -7.06
CA LEU A 23 -14.48 -0.15 -7.38
C LEU A 23 -13.17 -0.76 -6.84
N LEU A 24 -12.16 -0.93 -7.69
CA LEU A 24 -10.86 -1.47 -7.28
C LEU A 24 -10.10 -0.42 -6.47
N TRP A 25 -10.02 -0.62 -5.16
CA TRP A 25 -9.20 0.22 -4.30
C TRP A 25 -7.75 -0.23 -4.30
N GLY A 26 -6.85 0.75 -4.38
CA GLY A 26 -5.42 0.57 -4.23
C GLY A 26 -4.76 1.67 -3.42
N VAL A 27 -3.45 1.56 -3.27
CA VAL A 27 -2.60 2.57 -2.65
C VAL A 27 -1.31 2.66 -3.46
N ASN A 28 -0.68 3.83 -3.44
CA ASN A 28 0.60 4.05 -4.08
C ASN A 28 1.72 3.77 -3.10
N GLY A 29 2.85 3.37 -3.63
CA GLY A 29 4.08 3.50 -2.88
C GLY A 29 5.31 3.29 -3.73
N HIS A 30 6.44 3.40 -3.06
CA HIS A 30 7.74 3.53 -3.71
C HIS A 30 8.73 2.46 -3.23
N PRO A 31 8.37 1.16 -3.24
CA PRO A 31 9.23 0.08 -2.73
C PRO A 31 10.55 -0.04 -3.50
N VAL A 32 10.59 0.48 -4.72
CA VAL A 32 11.75 0.41 -5.62
C VAL A 32 12.69 1.61 -5.41
N VAL A 33 12.15 2.76 -5.02
CA VAL A 33 12.86 4.06 -5.11
C VAL A 33 12.92 4.85 -3.80
N SER A 34 11.86 4.86 -2.98
CA SER A 34 11.71 5.83 -1.88
C SER A 34 11.38 5.23 -0.51
N TYR A 35 11.26 3.92 -0.34
CA TYR A 35 11.08 3.32 0.99
C TYR A 35 12.34 2.56 1.43
N PRO A 36 13.47 3.28 1.68
CA PRO A 36 14.68 2.63 2.13
C PRO A 36 14.41 1.88 3.44
N ASP A 37 15.05 0.72 3.62
CA ASP A 37 15.03 -0.12 4.82
C ASP A 37 13.68 -0.77 5.22
N VAL A 38 12.53 -0.36 4.67
CA VAL A 38 11.23 -1.01 4.97
C VAL A 38 11.02 -2.21 4.02
N PRO A 39 10.97 -3.46 4.53
CA PRO A 39 10.84 -4.64 3.67
C PRO A 39 9.55 -4.63 2.83
N ILE A 40 9.62 -5.16 1.60
CA ILE A 40 8.48 -5.24 0.67
C ILE A 40 7.30 -5.98 1.32
N GLU A 41 7.59 -7.07 2.02
CA GLU A 41 6.61 -7.90 2.71
C GLU A 41 5.85 -7.08 3.75
N ARG A 42 6.57 -6.24 4.51
CA ARG A 42 5.96 -5.39 5.53
C ARG A 42 5.05 -4.33 4.91
N GLN A 43 5.44 -3.76 3.78
CA GLN A 43 4.60 -2.81 3.04
C GLN A 43 3.32 -3.51 2.55
N LEU A 44 3.45 -4.66 1.90
CA LEU A 44 2.31 -5.44 1.40
C LEU A 44 1.41 -5.96 2.51
N ASP A 45 1.93 -6.20 3.71
CA ASP A 45 1.08 -6.57 4.85
C ASP A 45 0.19 -5.40 5.29
N PHE A 46 0.67 -4.15 5.25
CA PHE A 46 -0.18 -2.97 5.44
C PHE A 46 -1.23 -2.84 4.34
N VAL A 47 -0.85 -3.04 3.07
CA VAL A 47 -1.80 -3.05 1.94
C VAL A 47 -2.90 -4.10 2.15
N ARG A 48 -2.52 -5.31 2.59
CA ARG A 48 -3.46 -6.40 2.90
C ARG A 48 -4.37 -6.08 4.08
N ASP A 49 -3.84 -5.49 5.15
CA ASP A 49 -4.66 -5.13 6.32
C ASP A 49 -5.62 -3.98 6.02
N LEU A 50 -5.20 -2.97 5.24
CA LEU A 50 -6.10 -1.95 4.71
C LEU A 50 -7.31 -2.60 4.03
N GLY A 51 -7.10 -3.68 3.27
CA GLY A 51 -8.16 -4.37 2.53
C GLY A 51 -8.26 -3.93 1.06
N VAL A 52 -7.37 -3.03 0.64
CA VAL A 52 -7.18 -2.67 -0.77
C VAL A 52 -6.52 -3.82 -1.54
N LYS A 53 -6.70 -3.83 -2.87
CA LYS A 53 -6.33 -4.96 -3.73
C LYS A 53 -5.30 -4.63 -4.79
N SER A 54 -4.91 -3.36 -4.91
CA SER A 54 -3.87 -2.94 -5.85
C SER A 54 -2.79 -2.10 -5.16
N TYR A 55 -1.54 -2.30 -5.57
CA TYR A 55 -0.40 -1.51 -5.13
C TYR A 55 0.30 -0.91 -6.35
N ARG A 56 0.18 0.41 -6.52
CA ARG A 56 0.76 1.13 -7.65
C ARG A 56 2.19 1.57 -7.33
N VAL A 57 3.13 1.27 -8.22
CA VAL A 57 4.57 1.43 -7.95
C VAL A 57 5.33 1.97 -9.15
N ASN A 58 6.30 2.84 -8.88
CA ASN A 58 7.18 3.43 -9.89
C ASN A 58 8.21 2.43 -10.42
N ILE A 59 8.41 2.46 -11.74
CA ILE A 59 9.48 1.76 -12.45
C ILE A 59 10.07 2.70 -13.51
N THR A 60 11.36 3.00 -13.36
CA THR A 60 12.07 3.96 -14.21
C THR A 60 12.95 3.27 -15.26
N ALA A 61 13.44 2.07 -14.96
CA ALA A 61 14.41 1.38 -15.80
C ALA A 61 14.20 -0.15 -15.80
N ALA A 62 14.70 -0.82 -16.84
CA ALA A 62 14.54 -2.26 -17.03
C ALA A 62 15.35 -3.09 -16.00
N ASP A 63 16.44 -2.55 -15.46
CA ASP A 63 17.28 -3.17 -14.44
C ASP A 63 16.58 -3.29 -13.07
N GLN A 64 15.56 -2.47 -12.82
CA GLN A 64 14.67 -2.58 -11.66
C GLN A 64 13.71 -3.79 -11.76
N GLY A 65 13.73 -4.52 -12.88
CA GLY A 65 12.85 -5.67 -13.12
C GLY A 65 12.98 -6.79 -12.08
N ASP A 66 14.15 -7.02 -11.50
CA ASP A 66 14.29 -8.06 -10.45
C ASP A 66 13.53 -7.69 -9.18
N THR A 67 13.59 -6.41 -8.78
CA THR A 67 12.82 -5.89 -7.65
C THR A 67 11.33 -5.95 -7.93
N LEU A 68 10.90 -5.55 -9.14
CA LEU A 68 9.50 -5.67 -9.55
C LEU A 68 9.01 -7.13 -9.53
N ALA A 69 9.82 -8.09 -9.99
CA ALA A 69 9.45 -9.51 -9.95
C ALA A 69 9.26 -10.04 -8.52
N ARG A 70 10.13 -9.65 -7.57
CA ARG A 70 9.94 -9.98 -6.15
C ARG A 70 8.66 -9.38 -5.60
N LEU A 71 8.38 -8.11 -5.91
CA LEU A 71 7.17 -7.43 -5.49
C LEU A 71 5.90 -8.09 -6.05
N VAL A 72 5.89 -8.42 -7.34
CA VAL A 72 4.77 -9.12 -8.01
C VAL A 72 4.51 -10.48 -7.36
N LYS A 73 5.56 -11.26 -7.09
CA LYS A 73 5.43 -12.54 -6.40
C LYS A 73 4.83 -12.36 -5.00
N ALA A 74 5.40 -11.48 -4.18
CA ALA A 74 4.94 -11.24 -2.81
C ALA A 74 3.52 -10.65 -2.78
N GLY A 75 3.15 -9.84 -3.77
CA GLY A 75 1.80 -9.31 -3.96
C GLY A 75 0.80 -10.42 -4.26
N LYS A 76 1.12 -11.32 -5.19
CA LYS A 76 0.26 -12.49 -5.52
C LYS A 76 -0.02 -13.38 -4.31
N GLU A 77 0.99 -13.67 -3.50
CA GLU A 77 0.85 -14.45 -2.26
C GLU A 77 -0.12 -13.80 -1.26
N ARG A 78 -0.31 -12.47 -1.35
CA ARG A 78 -1.21 -11.68 -0.50
C ARG A 78 -2.53 -11.29 -1.17
N GLY A 79 -2.75 -11.72 -2.41
CA GLY A 79 -3.93 -11.32 -3.20
C GLY A 79 -3.96 -9.83 -3.54
N ILE A 80 -2.78 -9.25 -3.80
CA ILE A 80 -2.57 -7.85 -4.19
C ILE A 80 -2.02 -7.81 -5.62
N GLU A 81 -2.68 -7.06 -6.50
CA GLU A 81 -2.21 -6.80 -7.86
C GLU A 81 -1.24 -5.62 -7.87
N ILE A 82 -0.08 -5.79 -8.49
CA ILE A 82 0.88 -4.70 -8.68
C ILE A 82 0.51 -3.95 -9.96
N LEU A 83 0.30 -2.63 -9.86
CA LEU A 83 0.12 -1.72 -10.99
C LEU A 83 1.42 -0.93 -11.20
N PRO A 84 2.29 -1.32 -12.13
CA PRO A 84 3.49 -0.53 -12.38
C PRO A 84 3.13 0.71 -13.19
N VAL A 85 3.69 1.85 -12.80
CA VAL A 85 3.75 3.05 -13.63
C VAL A 85 5.17 3.20 -14.17
N ILE A 86 5.28 3.29 -15.50
CA ILE A 86 6.57 3.52 -16.15
C ILE A 86 6.85 5.02 -16.16
N THR A 87 7.91 5.43 -15.46
CA THR A 87 8.41 6.81 -15.37
C THR A 87 9.82 6.88 -15.98
N PRO A 88 9.95 6.95 -17.32
CA PRO A 88 11.25 6.89 -17.98
C PRO A 88 12.18 8.01 -17.53
N GLY A 89 13.44 7.69 -17.23
CA GLY A 89 14.48 8.67 -16.88
C GLY A 89 15.02 9.46 -18.07
N LEU A 90 14.14 10.04 -18.89
CA LEU A 90 14.46 10.73 -20.14
C LEU A 90 14.69 12.23 -19.92
N ASP A 91 15.54 12.85 -20.73
CA ASP A 91 15.80 14.30 -20.68
C ASP A 91 15.02 15.02 -21.79
N LEU A 92 13.80 15.43 -21.47
CA LEU A 92 12.91 16.12 -22.41
C LEU A 92 13.48 17.46 -22.91
N ASP A 93 14.44 18.08 -22.22
CA ASP A 93 15.03 19.33 -22.69
C ASP A 93 16.11 19.08 -23.74
N LYS A 94 16.92 18.04 -23.56
CA LYS A 94 18.06 17.73 -24.46
C LYS A 94 17.66 16.88 -25.65
N ASP A 95 16.86 15.86 -25.43
CA ASP A 95 16.68 14.79 -26.40
C ASP A 95 15.70 15.18 -27.50
N LYS A 96 15.89 14.59 -28.68
CA LYS A 96 15.00 14.80 -29.83
C LYS A 96 13.77 13.88 -29.74
N PRO A 97 12.63 14.26 -30.35
CA PRO A 97 11.43 13.42 -30.35
C PRO A 97 11.68 11.98 -30.82
N GLU A 98 12.51 11.76 -31.84
CA GLU A 98 12.78 10.42 -32.37
C GLU A 98 13.58 9.54 -31.38
N GLU A 99 14.53 10.15 -30.66
CA GLU A 99 15.33 9.49 -29.61
C GLU A 99 14.44 9.14 -28.41
N LEU A 100 13.68 10.13 -27.93
CA LEU A 100 12.69 9.96 -26.86
C LEU A 100 11.69 8.84 -27.14
N TYR A 101 11.15 8.79 -28.36
CA TYR A 101 10.26 7.73 -28.81
C TYR A 101 10.95 6.36 -28.77
N GLY A 102 12.16 6.27 -29.34
CA GLY A 102 12.92 5.02 -29.42
C GLY A 102 13.23 4.43 -28.05
N GLU A 103 13.74 5.25 -27.14
CA GLU A 103 14.10 4.85 -25.78
C GLU A 103 12.87 4.44 -24.96
N ALA A 104 11.81 5.25 -25.00
CA ALA A 104 10.54 4.93 -24.33
C ALA A 104 9.95 3.61 -24.84
N ARG A 105 9.97 3.40 -26.15
CA ARG A 105 9.49 2.15 -26.78
C ARG A 105 10.31 0.94 -26.36
N GLN A 106 11.63 1.08 -26.33
CA GLN A 106 12.52 0.00 -25.91
C GLN A 106 12.30 -0.37 -24.44
N LEU A 107 12.17 0.63 -23.55
CA LEU A 107 11.89 0.40 -22.14
C LEU A 107 10.55 -0.32 -21.92
N ALA A 108 9.48 0.18 -22.53
CA ALA A 108 8.17 -0.46 -22.44
C ALA A 108 8.16 -1.88 -22.99
N PHE A 109 8.84 -2.13 -24.13
CA PHE A 109 8.98 -3.48 -24.68
C PHE A 109 9.73 -4.41 -23.73
N ALA A 110 10.87 -3.97 -23.18
CA ALA A 110 11.69 -4.79 -22.30
C ALA A 110 10.94 -5.21 -21.03
N LEU A 111 10.26 -4.26 -20.37
CA LEU A 111 9.44 -4.52 -19.19
C LEU A 111 8.22 -5.38 -19.56
N GLY A 112 7.45 -4.98 -20.57
CA GLY A 112 6.28 -5.72 -21.02
C GLY A 112 6.60 -7.17 -21.38
N ALA A 113 7.67 -7.42 -22.15
CA ALA A 113 8.06 -8.75 -22.58
C ALA A 113 8.40 -9.67 -21.40
N ARG A 114 9.06 -9.12 -20.37
CA ARG A 114 9.41 -9.84 -19.15
C ARG A 114 8.20 -10.22 -18.31
N PHE A 115 7.20 -9.34 -18.25
CA PHE A 115 6.09 -9.44 -17.29
C PHE A 115 4.72 -9.75 -17.90
N LYS A 116 4.62 -9.98 -19.21
CA LYS A 116 3.34 -10.19 -19.92
C LYS A 116 2.42 -11.28 -19.35
N ASN A 117 2.99 -12.27 -18.63
CA ASN A 117 2.24 -13.35 -17.99
C ASN A 117 1.77 -12.99 -16.57
N ASP A 118 2.37 -11.97 -15.96
CA ASP A 118 2.14 -11.58 -14.58
C ASP A 118 1.38 -10.27 -14.44
N ILE A 119 1.58 -9.32 -15.35
CA ILE A 119 1.02 -7.96 -15.31
C ILE A 119 0.34 -7.68 -16.64
N ARG A 120 -0.96 -7.34 -16.58
CA ARG A 120 -1.82 -7.13 -17.77
C ARG A 120 -2.28 -5.69 -17.95
N VAL A 121 -2.03 -4.82 -16.98
CA VAL A 121 -2.28 -3.39 -17.06
C VAL A 121 -1.02 -2.65 -16.63
N TRP A 122 -0.62 -1.67 -17.44
CA TRP A 122 0.51 -0.80 -17.16
C TRP A 122 0.06 0.65 -17.26
N GLU A 123 0.47 1.44 -16.28
CA GLU A 123 0.40 2.88 -16.42
C GLU A 123 1.66 3.39 -17.12
N LEU A 124 1.48 4.28 -18.09
CA LEU A 124 2.52 4.65 -19.04
C LEU A 124 2.72 6.16 -19.03
N GLY A 125 3.86 6.59 -18.47
CA GLY A 125 4.10 7.97 -18.13
C GLY A 125 3.46 8.34 -16.80
N ASN A 126 3.92 9.44 -16.21
CA ASN A 126 3.32 10.06 -15.02
C ASN A 126 3.41 11.56 -15.21
N GLU A 127 2.26 12.23 -15.38
CA GLU A 127 2.18 13.71 -15.45
C GLU A 127 3.07 14.36 -16.53
N MET A 128 3.35 13.63 -17.61
CA MET A 128 4.30 14.05 -18.65
C MET A 128 3.87 15.35 -19.34
N GLU A 129 2.56 15.61 -19.40
CA GLU A 129 1.97 16.79 -20.03
C GLU A 129 2.30 18.10 -19.30
N ILE A 130 2.64 18.06 -18.00
CA ILE A 130 3.05 19.24 -17.24
C ILE A 130 4.22 19.94 -17.94
N TYR A 131 5.17 19.16 -18.48
CA TYR A 131 6.32 19.68 -19.24
C TYR A 131 5.88 20.58 -20.39
N ALA A 132 4.77 20.22 -21.04
CA ALA A 132 4.27 20.91 -22.21
C ALA A 132 3.35 22.10 -21.90
N ILE A 133 2.98 22.37 -20.64
CA ILE A 133 2.10 23.52 -20.32
C ILE A 133 2.68 24.82 -20.88
N ILE A 134 1.85 25.57 -21.59
CA ILE A 134 2.25 26.84 -22.19
C ILE A 134 2.46 27.91 -21.12
N LYS A 135 3.52 28.70 -21.29
CA LYS A 135 3.97 29.75 -20.39
C LYS A 135 3.67 31.14 -20.97
N PRO A 136 3.74 32.19 -20.14
CA PRO A 136 3.52 33.57 -20.58
C PRO A 136 4.33 33.95 -21.83
N CYS A 137 3.70 34.67 -22.76
CA CYS A 137 4.27 35.13 -24.04
C CYS A 137 4.61 34.04 -25.08
N GLU A 138 4.48 32.75 -24.76
CA GLU A 138 4.73 31.69 -25.74
C GLU A 138 3.67 31.70 -26.85
N LYS A 139 4.05 31.26 -28.04
CA LYS A 139 3.14 31.19 -29.19
C LYS A 139 2.36 29.88 -29.14
N ARG A 140 1.04 29.96 -29.28
CA ARG A 140 0.15 28.81 -29.41
C ARG A 140 0.26 28.22 -30.82
N ASP A 141 -0.19 26.97 -30.96
CA ASP A 141 -0.15 26.23 -32.24
C ASP A 141 -1.02 26.87 -33.33
N ASP A 142 -2.04 27.65 -32.96
CA ASP A 142 -2.87 28.43 -33.88
C ASP A 142 -2.23 29.75 -34.33
N GLY A 143 -1.00 30.03 -33.86
CA GLY A 143 -0.25 31.24 -34.16
C GLY A 143 -0.55 32.44 -33.25
N SER A 144 -1.56 32.36 -32.39
CA SER A 144 -1.84 33.40 -31.40
C SER A 144 -0.79 33.42 -30.28
N GLN A 145 -0.60 34.56 -29.63
CA GLN A 145 0.30 34.67 -28.48
C GLN A 145 -0.46 34.38 -27.18
N TYR A 146 0.11 33.53 -26.33
CA TYR A 146 -0.36 33.34 -24.97
C TYR A 146 -0.10 34.61 -24.15
N PRO A 147 -1.10 35.18 -23.46
CA PRO A 147 -0.97 36.48 -22.82
C PRO A 147 0.22 36.56 -21.86
N CYS A 148 1.05 37.59 -22.05
CA CYS A 148 2.24 37.81 -21.23
C CYS A 148 1.95 38.12 -19.75
N GLY A 149 0.75 38.62 -19.43
CA GLY A 149 0.34 38.94 -18.07
C GLY A 149 -0.32 37.78 -17.32
N TRP A 150 -0.46 36.60 -17.93
CA TRP A 150 -1.06 35.43 -17.28
C TRP A 150 0.00 34.59 -16.56
N GLY A 151 -0.42 33.63 -15.75
CA GLY A 151 0.44 32.53 -15.29
C GLY A 151 0.53 31.42 -16.35
N PRO A 152 1.21 30.29 -16.05
CA PRO A 152 1.10 29.07 -16.85
C PRO A 152 -0.37 28.69 -17.09
N ALA A 153 -0.66 28.11 -18.25
CA ALA A 153 -2.03 27.72 -18.58
C ALA A 153 -2.55 26.57 -17.68
N GLY A 154 -3.88 26.47 -17.59
CA GLY A 154 -4.54 25.43 -16.79
C GLY A 154 -4.55 24.04 -17.42
N GLY A 155 -4.27 23.91 -18.73
CA GLY A 155 -4.21 22.62 -19.44
C GLY A 155 -5.55 22.10 -19.98
N ASN A 156 -6.61 22.90 -19.92
CA ASN A 156 -7.98 22.48 -20.25
C ASN A 156 -8.21 22.38 -21.76
N GLY A 157 -7.46 23.15 -22.55
CA GLY A 157 -7.54 23.14 -24.01
C GLY A 157 -6.29 22.59 -24.67
N VAL A 158 -6.43 22.15 -25.92
CA VAL A 158 -5.27 21.73 -26.75
C VAL A 158 -4.24 22.84 -26.96
N LEU A 159 -4.67 24.11 -26.87
CA LEU A 159 -3.81 25.29 -27.00
C LEU A 159 -3.17 25.74 -25.68
N ASP A 160 -3.48 25.06 -24.57
CA ASP A 160 -2.82 25.29 -23.27
C ASP A 160 -1.49 24.52 -23.16
N TYR A 161 -1.09 23.85 -24.24
CA TYR A 161 0.18 23.16 -24.37
C TYR A 161 1.02 23.82 -25.46
N TYR A 162 2.29 24.08 -25.14
CA TYR A 162 3.27 24.62 -26.07
C TYR A 162 3.71 23.51 -27.04
N GLY A 163 3.34 23.62 -28.32
CA GLY A 163 3.60 22.62 -29.35
C GLY A 163 5.02 22.04 -29.37
N PRO A 164 6.09 22.87 -29.34
CA PRO A 164 7.47 22.38 -29.33
C PRO A 164 7.83 21.50 -28.13
N ARG A 165 7.20 21.69 -26.96
CA ARG A 165 7.35 20.79 -25.82
C ARG A 165 6.40 19.59 -25.92
N TRP A 166 5.18 19.80 -26.42
CA TRP A 166 4.21 18.73 -26.59
C TRP A 166 4.68 17.62 -27.53
N VAL A 167 5.35 17.93 -28.64
CA VAL A 167 5.84 16.90 -29.58
C VAL A 167 6.80 15.90 -28.90
N LYS A 168 7.55 16.35 -27.89
CA LYS A 168 8.43 15.50 -27.09
C LYS A 168 7.64 14.61 -26.12
N VAL A 169 6.64 15.17 -25.43
CA VAL A 169 5.71 14.40 -24.58
C VAL A 169 4.99 13.33 -25.41
N SER A 170 4.46 13.71 -26.57
CA SER A 170 3.79 12.84 -27.52
C SER A 170 4.68 11.69 -27.98
N ALA A 171 5.95 11.97 -28.29
CA ALA A 171 6.92 10.96 -28.66
C ALA A 171 7.14 9.89 -27.57
N VAL A 172 7.30 10.32 -26.31
CA VAL A 172 7.45 9.39 -25.17
C VAL A 172 6.20 8.54 -24.98
N LEU A 173 5.03 9.17 -24.85
CA LEU A 173 3.77 8.46 -24.63
C LEU A 173 3.47 7.47 -25.76
N LYS A 174 3.70 7.87 -27.02
CA LYS A 174 3.55 7.00 -28.18
C LYS A 174 4.54 5.84 -28.15
N GLY A 175 5.80 6.10 -27.82
CA GLY A 175 6.83 5.06 -27.66
C GLY A 175 6.41 4.01 -26.63
N LEU A 176 5.98 4.45 -25.44
CA LEU A 176 5.48 3.56 -24.39
C LEU A 176 4.28 2.71 -24.86
N SER A 177 3.29 3.33 -25.49
CA SER A 177 2.09 2.65 -26.01
C SER A 177 2.45 1.56 -27.03
N GLU A 178 3.25 1.91 -28.03
CA GLU A 178 3.62 1.01 -29.11
C GLU A 178 4.60 -0.07 -28.65
N GLY A 179 5.44 0.23 -27.65
CA GLY A 179 6.31 -0.75 -27.00
C GLY A 179 5.51 -1.86 -26.32
N MET A 180 4.51 -1.50 -25.52
CA MET A 180 3.60 -2.48 -24.90
C MET A 180 2.79 -3.26 -25.94
N THR A 181 2.28 -2.57 -26.96
CA THR A 181 1.49 -3.20 -28.03
C THR A 181 2.32 -4.21 -28.83
N ALA A 182 3.60 -3.93 -29.06
CA ALA A 182 4.51 -4.85 -29.74
C ALA A 182 4.81 -6.12 -28.94
N VAL A 183 4.67 -6.09 -27.61
CA VAL A 183 4.77 -7.29 -26.76
C VAL A 183 3.52 -8.13 -26.90
N ASP A 184 2.37 -7.51 -26.66
CA ASP A 184 1.05 -8.13 -26.70
C ASP A 184 -0.03 -7.03 -26.77
N PRO A 185 -0.78 -6.93 -27.88
CA PRO A 185 -1.82 -5.92 -28.06
C PRO A 185 -2.92 -5.93 -26.99
N SER A 186 -3.10 -7.06 -26.29
CA SER A 186 -4.09 -7.20 -25.22
C SER A 186 -3.60 -6.72 -23.84
N ILE A 187 -2.36 -6.24 -23.72
CA ILE A 187 -1.90 -5.51 -22.53
C ILE A 187 -2.59 -4.14 -22.51
N LYS A 188 -3.30 -3.84 -21.42
CA LYS A 188 -4.00 -2.56 -21.27
C LYS A 188 -3.02 -1.45 -20.92
N LYS A 189 -3.18 -0.32 -21.61
CA LYS A 189 -2.36 0.89 -21.49
C LYS A 189 -3.15 1.96 -20.75
N ALA A 190 -2.86 2.18 -19.48
CA ALA A 190 -3.40 3.28 -18.70
C ALA A 190 -2.53 4.52 -18.90
N MET A 191 -3.15 5.65 -19.26
CA MET A 191 -2.45 6.91 -19.55
C MET A 191 -3.33 8.08 -19.18
N GLY A 192 -2.73 9.17 -18.71
CA GLY A 192 -3.48 10.34 -18.28
C GLY A 192 -2.60 11.45 -17.77
N THR A 193 -3.12 12.20 -16.81
CA THR A 193 -2.64 13.54 -16.49
C THR A 193 -2.52 13.77 -14.99
N ALA A 194 -1.80 14.83 -14.61
CA ALA A 194 -1.65 15.37 -13.26
C ALA A 194 -2.94 15.88 -12.61
N GLY A 195 -4.09 15.60 -13.23
CA GLY A 195 -5.37 16.00 -12.68
C GLY A 195 -5.75 17.43 -13.01
N TRP A 196 -6.12 18.17 -11.96
CA TRP A 196 -6.90 19.40 -12.03
C TRP A 196 -6.47 20.37 -13.14
N GLY A 197 -7.36 20.55 -14.13
CA GLY A 197 -7.14 21.45 -15.27
C GLY A 197 -6.63 20.74 -16.54
N HIS A 198 -6.03 19.55 -16.46
CA HIS A 198 -5.26 18.99 -17.57
C HIS A 198 -6.05 18.17 -18.60
N THR A 199 -7.38 18.36 -18.74
CA THR A 199 -8.20 17.55 -19.65
C THR A 199 -7.84 17.69 -21.13
N GLY A 200 -7.22 18.80 -21.53
CA GLY A 200 -6.77 19.06 -22.90
C GLY A 200 -5.69 18.08 -23.40
N ALA A 201 -4.94 17.43 -22.51
CA ALA A 201 -3.92 16.46 -22.90
C ALA A 201 -4.53 15.21 -23.56
N PHE A 202 -5.73 14.77 -23.15
CA PHE A 202 -6.44 13.67 -23.81
C PHE A 202 -6.81 14.01 -25.26
N ALA A 203 -7.19 15.28 -25.51
CA ALA A 203 -7.50 15.73 -26.85
C ALA A 203 -6.24 15.74 -27.73
N ARG A 204 -5.10 16.17 -27.17
CA ARG A 204 -3.82 16.11 -27.86
C ARG A 204 -3.34 14.68 -28.13
N MET A 205 -3.43 13.78 -27.15
CA MET A 205 -3.13 12.35 -27.35
C MET A 205 -3.97 11.74 -28.48
N LYS A 206 -5.27 12.08 -28.54
CA LYS A 206 -6.17 11.66 -29.61
C LYS A 206 -5.74 12.22 -30.97
N GLN A 207 -5.39 13.51 -31.04
CA GLN A 207 -4.94 14.17 -32.27
C GLN A 207 -3.66 13.52 -32.83
N ASP A 208 -2.74 13.12 -31.95
CA ASP A 208 -1.47 12.51 -32.32
C ASP A 208 -1.57 10.98 -32.57
N GLY A 209 -2.77 10.42 -32.42
CA GLY A 209 -3.03 8.99 -32.66
C GLY A 209 -2.39 8.07 -31.62
N ILE A 210 -2.18 8.54 -30.40
CA ILE A 210 -1.66 7.72 -29.30
C ILE A 210 -2.77 6.77 -28.83
N ALA A 211 -2.48 5.47 -28.77
CA ALA A 211 -3.44 4.48 -28.30
C ALA A 211 -3.36 4.30 -26.78
N TRP A 212 -4.49 4.44 -26.09
CA TRP A 212 -4.65 4.08 -24.69
C TRP A 212 -5.99 3.37 -24.45
N ASP A 213 -6.07 2.63 -23.35
CA ASP A 213 -7.22 1.80 -22.98
C ASP A 213 -7.96 2.32 -21.76
N ILE A 214 -7.26 3.00 -20.85
CA ILE A 214 -7.78 3.49 -19.57
C ILE A 214 -7.30 4.94 -19.40
N SER A 215 -8.23 5.86 -19.11
CA SER A 215 -7.91 7.26 -18.86
C SER A 215 -7.57 7.46 -17.39
N VAL A 216 -6.36 7.97 -17.12
CA VAL A 216 -5.84 8.17 -15.77
C VAL A 216 -6.04 9.61 -15.29
N TRP A 217 -6.39 9.80 -14.03
CA TRP A 217 -6.60 11.11 -13.43
C TRP A 217 -6.02 11.16 -12.01
N HIS A 218 -5.30 12.24 -11.67
CA HIS A 218 -4.87 12.51 -10.30
C HIS A 218 -5.79 13.56 -9.65
N MET A 219 -5.94 13.56 -8.33
CA MET A 219 -6.77 14.57 -7.65
C MET A 219 -6.43 14.74 -6.16
N TYR A 220 -6.48 15.98 -5.65
CA TYR A 220 -6.09 16.28 -4.28
C TYR A 220 -7.11 17.19 -3.59
N GLY A 221 -8.31 16.63 -3.35
CA GLY A 221 -9.38 17.25 -2.57
C GLY A 221 -10.49 17.92 -3.38
N GLU A 222 -10.32 18.10 -4.68
CA GLU A 222 -11.33 18.68 -5.56
C GLU A 222 -12.40 17.66 -6.00
N ASP A 223 -13.60 18.12 -6.37
CA ASP A 223 -14.61 17.24 -6.99
C ASP A 223 -14.25 17.00 -8.47
N PRO A 224 -13.97 15.75 -8.88
CA PRO A 224 -13.48 15.45 -10.23
C PRO A 224 -14.62 15.35 -11.27
N GLU A 225 -15.89 15.51 -10.88
CA GLU A 225 -17.03 15.21 -11.75
C GLU A 225 -17.00 15.99 -13.09
N TRP A 226 -16.55 17.25 -13.08
CA TRP A 226 -16.44 18.05 -14.30
C TRP A 226 -15.44 17.43 -15.29
N ALA A 227 -14.29 16.96 -14.79
CA ALA A 227 -13.25 16.34 -15.59
C ALA A 227 -13.71 14.96 -16.06
N PHE A 228 -14.36 14.18 -15.21
CA PHE A 228 -14.90 12.86 -15.58
C PHE A 228 -15.95 12.96 -16.68
N ARG A 229 -16.77 14.02 -16.69
CA ARG A 229 -17.70 14.29 -17.79
C ARG A 229 -16.97 14.48 -19.11
N GLU A 230 -15.86 15.20 -19.11
CA GLU A 230 -15.05 15.41 -20.32
C GLU A 230 -14.31 14.14 -20.74
N ILE A 231 -13.63 13.49 -19.80
CA ILE A 231 -12.81 12.29 -20.03
C ILE A 231 -13.68 11.09 -20.47
N SER A 232 -14.89 10.95 -19.94
CA SER A 232 -15.80 9.88 -20.35
C SER A 232 -16.21 9.96 -21.82
N SER A 233 -16.11 11.13 -22.47
CA SER A 233 -16.40 11.31 -23.90
C SER A 233 -15.45 10.53 -24.83
N TYR A 234 -14.27 10.12 -24.33
CA TYR A 234 -13.34 9.25 -25.05
C TYR A 234 -13.76 7.77 -25.03
N GLY A 235 -14.82 7.41 -24.29
CA GLY A 235 -15.38 6.06 -24.27
C GLY A 235 -14.52 5.02 -23.55
N LYS A 236 -13.54 5.47 -22.76
CA LYS A 236 -12.61 4.65 -21.97
C LYS A 236 -13.00 4.69 -20.48
N PRO A 237 -12.75 3.63 -19.71
CA PRO A 237 -12.88 3.68 -18.26
C PRO A 237 -11.91 4.69 -17.63
N ILE A 238 -12.24 5.14 -16.43
CA ILE A 238 -11.44 6.11 -15.66
C ILE A 238 -10.80 5.41 -14.47
N TRP A 239 -9.49 5.58 -14.32
CA TRP A 239 -8.76 5.19 -13.12
C TRP A 239 -8.21 6.43 -12.43
N VAL A 240 -8.45 6.54 -11.12
CA VAL A 240 -7.85 7.60 -10.30
C VAL A 240 -6.59 7.05 -9.66
N THR A 241 -5.44 7.21 -10.28
CA THR A 241 -4.22 6.52 -9.83
C THR A 241 -3.47 7.27 -8.75
N GLU A 242 -3.89 8.49 -8.42
CA GLU A 242 -3.41 9.24 -7.26
C GLU A 242 -4.54 10.08 -6.65
N PHE A 243 -4.84 9.86 -5.38
CA PHE A 243 -5.59 10.82 -4.59
C PHE A 243 -5.18 10.88 -3.12
N ASN A 244 -5.34 12.06 -2.51
CA ASN A 244 -5.28 12.25 -1.06
C ASN A 244 -5.99 13.54 -0.66
N ASN A 245 -6.07 13.81 0.65
CA ASN A 245 -6.27 15.17 1.13
C ASN A 245 -5.11 16.06 0.65
N PRO A 246 -5.38 17.29 0.17
CA PRO A 246 -4.31 18.19 -0.28
C PRO A 246 -3.28 18.43 0.83
N TYR A 247 -2.01 18.25 0.47
CA TYR A 247 -0.85 18.31 1.36
C TYR A 247 -0.85 17.26 2.50
N GLY A 248 -1.57 16.15 2.32
CA GLY A 248 -1.57 15.02 3.24
C GLY A 248 -1.97 15.43 4.65
N SER A 249 -1.14 15.10 5.64
CA SER A 249 -1.34 15.46 7.04
C SER A 249 -0.60 16.72 7.50
N GLN A 250 -0.02 17.53 6.59
CA GLN A 250 0.77 18.72 6.98
C GLN A 250 0.02 19.66 7.94
N ARG A 251 -1.29 19.83 7.71
CA ARG A 251 -2.16 20.65 8.57
C ARG A 251 -2.66 19.87 9.78
N SER A 252 -3.17 18.65 9.56
CA SER A 252 -3.68 17.76 10.60
C SER A 252 -3.90 16.35 10.04
N GLU A 253 -3.53 15.33 10.80
CA GLU A 253 -3.84 13.93 10.46
C GLU A 253 -5.35 13.65 10.45
N ARG A 254 -6.14 14.39 11.25
CA ARG A 254 -7.60 14.28 11.21
C ARG A 254 -8.16 14.82 9.90
N GLN A 255 -7.63 15.96 9.44
CA GLN A 255 -8.02 16.53 8.16
C GLN A 255 -7.68 15.58 7.00
N GLN A 256 -6.51 14.95 7.04
CA GLN A 256 -6.15 13.93 6.06
C GLN A 256 -7.19 12.80 6.03
N ALA A 257 -7.57 12.27 7.20
CA ALA A 257 -8.55 11.20 7.30
C ALA A 257 -9.93 11.60 6.75
N ASP A 258 -10.41 12.79 7.10
CA ASP A 258 -11.70 13.31 6.64
C ASP A 258 -11.69 13.50 5.10
N GLY A 259 -10.62 14.06 4.54
CA GLY A 259 -10.48 14.28 3.09
C GLY A 259 -10.36 12.98 2.27
N VAL A 260 -9.59 12.00 2.76
CA VAL A 260 -9.51 10.67 2.12
C VAL A 260 -10.87 9.99 2.14
N LYS A 261 -11.56 9.99 3.28
CA LYS A 261 -12.91 9.41 3.40
C LYS A 261 -13.92 10.08 2.47
N GLN A 262 -13.90 11.41 2.41
CA GLN A 262 -14.76 12.17 1.51
C GLN A 262 -14.50 11.80 0.05
N THR A 263 -13.23 11.74 -0.36
CA THR A 263 -12.85 11.39 -1.73
C THR A 263 -13.25 9.97 -2.10
N MET A 264 -12.99 8.98 -1.23
CA MET A 264 -13.40 7.60 -1.46
C MET A 264 -14.91 7.46 -1.61
N THR A 265 -15.69 8.17 -0.79
CA THR A 265 -17.15 8.20 -0.89
C THR A 265 -17.58 8.79 -2.22
N ARG A 266 -16.99 9.92 -2.61
CA ARG A 266 -17.31 10.60 -3.86
C ARG A 266 -16.99 9.76 -5.09
N LEU A 267 -15.84 9.08 -5.12
CA LEU A 267 -15.48 8.21 -6.24
C LEU A 267 -16.46 7.04 -6.39
N ARG A 268 -17.01 6.52 -5.28
CA ARG A 268 -18.04 5.49 -5.33
C ARG A 268 -19.37 5.99 -5.88
N GLU A 269 -19.76 7.23 -5.57
CA GLU A 269 -20.95 7.87 -6.16
C GLU A 269 -20.80 8.09 -7.67
N LEU A 270 -19.58 8.37 -8.14
CA LEU A 270 -19.26 8.65 -9.53
C LEU A 270 -19.01 7.38 -10.36
N GLN A 271 -18.88 6.22 -9.70
CA GLN A 271 -18.46 4.94 -10.28
C GLN A 271 -19.28 4.55 -11.52
N ASP A 272 -20.58 4.30 -11.33
CA ASP A 272 -21.45 3.82 -12.42
C ASP A 272 -21.68 4.90 -13.48
N LYS A 273 -21.70 6.18 -13.06
CA LYS A 273 -21.97 7.30 -13.96
C LYS A 273 -20.87 7.53 -14.99
N TYR A 274 -19.60 7.36 -14.58
CA TYR A 274 -18.44 7.69 -15.42
C TYR A 274 -17.52 6.49 -15.70
N LYS A 275 -17.92 5.28 -15.30
CA LYS A 275 -17.09 4.06 -15.40
C LYS A 275 -15.75 4.23 -14.69
N VAL A 276 -15.79 4.69 -13.45
CA VAL A 276 -14.61 4.69 -12.58
C VAL A 276 -14.37 3.25 -12.16
N GLU A 277 -13.22 2.68 -12.51
CA GLU A 277 -12.95 1.25 -12.29
C GLU A 277 -11.90 1.00 -11.20
N ALA A 278 -10.99 1.94 -10.98
CA ALA A 278 -9.97 1.85 -9.93
C ALA A 278 -9.65 3.21 -9.33
N ALA A 279 -9.22 3.20 -8.07
CA ALA A 279 -8.74 4.39 -7.36
C ALA A 279 -7.62 4.06 -6.36
N HIS A 280 -6.54 4.84 -6.38
CA HIS A 280 -5.34 4.61 -5.57
C HIS A 280 -4.97 5.82 -4.72
N ILE A 281 -4.80 5.56 -3.42
CA ILE A 281 -4.45 6.58 -2.44
C ILE A 281 -2.95 6.88 -2.55
N TYR A 282 -2.56 8.14 -2.72
CA TYR A 282 -1.16 8.56 -2.69
C TYR A 282 -0.83 9.12 -1.30
N GLU A 283 -0.23 8.37 -0.37
CA GLU A 283 0.49 7.10 -0.55
C GLU A 283 0.56 6.24 0.73
N LEU A 284 1.24 5.09 0.69
CA LEU A 284 1.28 4.12 1.79
C LEU A 284 2.07 4.62 3.01
N LEU A 285 3.34 5.00 2.82
CA LEU A 285 4.22 5.46 3.89
C LEU A 285 4.54 6.94 3.73
N ASP A 286 4.77 7.64 4.83
CA ASP A 286 5.36 8.99 4.75
C ASP A 286 6.78 8.91 4.21
N GLU A 287 7.19 9.92 3.46
CA GLU A 287 8.59 10.10 3.06
C GLU A 287 9.26 11.20 3.90
N THR A 288 9.37 10.98 5.21
CA THR A 288 9.73 12.02 6.20
C THR A 288 11.06 12.74 5.96
N TYR A 289 11.96 12.14 5.18
CA TYR A 289 13.23 12.74 4.78
C TYR A 289 13.10 13.83 3.70
N TRP A 290 11.95 13.98 3.05
CA TRP A 290 11.68 15.11 2.13
C TRP A 290 11.21 16.38 2.84
N ALA A 291 11.16 16.41 4.17
CA ALA A 291 10.74 17.59 4.91
C ALA A 291 11.60 18.83 4.51
N PRO A 292 10.99 20.01 4.28
CA PRO A 292 9.60 20.38 4.61
C PRO A 292 8.58 20.18 3.48
N SER A 293 8.92 19.43 2.41
CA SER A 293 7.96 19.10 1.34
C SER A 293 6.69 18.44 1.88
N PHE A 294 5.59 18.57 1.15
CA PHE A 294 4.34 17.89 1.52
C PHE A 294 4.44 16.38 1.43
N GLU A 295 5.33 15.86 0.58
CA GLU A 295 5.64 14.42 0.48
C GLU A 295 6.01 13.78 1.81
N ALA A 296 6.62 14.56 2.71
CA ALA A 296 6.94 14.08 4.05
C ALA A 296 5.72 13.71 4.91
N ASN A 297 4.50 14.01 4.45
CA ASN A 297 3.26 13.88 5.20
C ASN A 297 2.10 13.23 4.40
N MET A 298 2.36 12.67 3.22
CA MET A 298 1.32 12.08 2.36
C MET A 298 0.90 10.67 2.78
N GLY A 299 1.77 9.96 3.50
CA GLY A 299 1.56 8.58 3.88
C GLY A 299 0.35 8.32 4.77
N LEU A 300 -0.23 7.13 4.64
CA LEU A 300 -1.18 6.56 5.59
C LEU A 300 -0.50 6.01 6.85
N VAL A 301 0.77 5.62 6.75
CA VAL A 301 1.60 5.11 7.85
C VAL A 301 2.80 6.02 8.02
N ARG A 302 3.13 6.37 9.27
CA ARG A 302 4.30 7.22 9.54
C ARG A 302 5.60 6.49 9.21
N LEU A 303 6.66 7.25 8.93
CA LEU A 303 8.01 6.73 8.78
C LEU A 303 8.94 7.41 9.79
N ALA A 304 9.64 6.61 10.58
CA ALA A 304 10.51 7.10 11.64
C ALA A 304 11.97 6.66 11.43
N ALA A 305 12.91 7.49 11.85
CA ALA A 305 14.32 7.14 11.85
C ALA A 305 14.67 6.32 13.10
N ASN A 306 15.35 5.19 12.92
CA ASN A 306 15.92 4.36 13.98
C ASN A 306 17.35 3.99 13.63
N LYS A 307 18.33 4.48 14.42
CA LYS A 307 19.76 4.14 14.26
C LYS A 307 20.29 4.31 12.82
N GLY A 308 19.90 5.39 12.16
CA GLY A 308 20.33 5.70 10.78
C GLY A 308 19.60 4.93 9.68
N LYS A 309 18.58 4.13 10.03
CA LYS A 309 17.68 3.45 9.10
C LYS A 309 16.25 3.96 9.23
N TRP A 310 15.43 3.72 8.22
CA TRP A 310 14.00 4.02 8.26
C TRP A 310 13.17 2.81 8.68
N ILE A 311 12.15 3.07 9.51
CA ILE A 311 11.19 2.05 9.94
C ILE A 311 9.77 2.57 9.82
N ALA A 312 8.84 1.68 9.48
CA ALA A 312 7.42 2.01 9.53
C ALA A 312 6.98 2.26 10.98
N GLY A 313 6.33 3.39 11.21
CA GLY A 313 5.78 3.82 12.48
C GLY A 313 4.30 3.47 12.62
N GLU A 314 3.62 4.23 13.48
CA GLU A 314 2.20 4.04 13.74
C GLU A 314 1.34 4.46 12.54
N PRO A 315 0.34 3.64 12.15
CA PRO A 315 -0.72 4.02 11.21
C PRO A 315 -1.45 5.30 11.62
N LYS A 316 -1.66 6.21 10.68
CA LYS A 316 -2.38 7.46 10.92
C LYS A 316 -3.90 7.25 10.97
N PRO A 317 -4.67 8.21 11.50
CA PRO A 317 -6.13 8.23 11.37
C PRO A 317 -6.65 7.98 9.94
N ALA A 318 -5.93 8.45 8.90
CA ALA A 318 -6.30 8.21 7.51
C ALA A 318 -6.23 6.71 7.13
N TYR A 319 -5.25 5.96 7.64
CA TYR A 319 -5.18 4.51 7.47
C TYR A 319 -6.44 3.83 8.02
N MET A 320 -6.87 4.22 9.23
CA MET A 320 -8.06 3.66 9.85
C MET A 320 -9.32 4.00 9.04
N ALA A 321 -9.43 5.24 8.53
CA ALA A 321 -10.57 5.65 7.70
C ALA A 321 -10.66 4.82 6.40
N VAL A 322 -9.54 4.54 5.74
CA VAL A 322 -9.49 3.68 4.54
C VAL A 322 -9.90 2.27 4.89
N ARG A 323 -9.34 1.71 5.97
CA ARG A 323 -9.66 0.35 6.43
C ARG A 323 -11.14 0.21 6.80
N ASP A 324 -11.72 1.19 7.49
CA ASP A 324 -13.14 1.21 7.84
C ASP A 324 -14.05 1.08 6.62
N ILE A 325 -13.68 1.72 5.50
CA ILE A 325 -14.44 1.69 4.25
C ILE A 325 -14.28 0.36 3.50
N THR A 326 -13.09 -0.20 3.51
CA THR A 326 -12.72 -1.34 2.64
C THR A 326 -12.80 -2.70 3.34
N ARG A 327 -12.60 -2.74 4.65
CA ARG A 327 -12.59 -3.95 5.47
C ARG A 327 -13.40 -3.84 6.78
N GLY A 328 -13.80 -2.63 7.16
CA GLY A 328 -14.41 -2.32 8.46
C GLY A 328 -13.37 -2.00 9.55
N PRO A 329 -13.82 -1.66 10.77
CA PRO A 329 -12.92 -1.31 11.86
C PRO A 329 -12.09 -2.50 12.32
N GLN A 330 -10.85 -2.24 12.72
CA GLN A 330 -9.99 -3.25 13.31
C GLN A 330 -10.38 -3.50 14.76
N PRO A 331 -10.77 -4.72 15.14
CA PRO A 331 -11.03 -5.05 16.54
C PRO A 331 -9.73 -5.06 17.35
N LEU A 332 -9.78 -4.59 18.59
CA LEU A 332 -8.64 -4.70 19.50
C LEU A 332 -8.39 -6.17 19.85
N PRO A 333 -7.16 -6.68 19.70
CA PRO A 333 -6.85 -8.05 20.03
C PRO A 333 -6.95 -8.29 21.55
N LYS A 334 -7.30 -9.52 21.90
CA LYS A 334 -7.32 -10.02 23.26
C LYS A 334 -6.54 -11.33 23.31
N PRO A 335 -5.76 -11.60 24.36
CA PRO A 335 -5.15 -12.91 24.55
C PRO A 335 -6.22 -14.00 24.52
N ARG A 336 -5.97 -15.08 23.78
CA ARG A 336 -6.85 -16.25 23.70
C ARG A 336 -6.00 -17.50 23.82
N ARG A 337 -6.22 -18.27 24.89
CA ARG A 337 -5.46 -19.48 25.19
C ARG A 337 -6.42 -20.63 25.46
N ASP A 338 -6.19 -21.73 24.78
CA ASP A 338 -6.89 -23.01 24.97
C ASP A 338 -6.05 -23.97 25.85
N CYS A 339 -5.05 -23.42 26.52
CA CYS A 339 -4.05 -24.09 27.34
C CYS A 339 -3.77 -23.24 28.60
N ASP A 340 -3.20 -23.85 29.64
CA ASP A 340 -2.85 -23.17 30.87
C ASP A 340 -1.35 -22.83 30.94
N ALA A 341 -1.01 -21.58 30.63
CA ALA A 341 0.36 -21.07 30.74
C ALA A 341 0.82 -20.91 32.20
N GLY A 342 -0.10 -20.92 33.17
CA GLY A 342 0.18 -20.83 34.60
C GLY A 342 0.27 -22.18 35.30
N ALA A 343 0.11 -23.29 34.57
CA ALA A 343 0.11 -24.63 35.14
C ALA A 343 1.40 -24.89 35.91
N LYS A 344 1.29 -25.14 37.22
CA LYS A 344 2.42 -25.54 38.05
C LYS A 344 2.84 -26.96 37.65
N PHE A 345 4.09 -27.11 37.25
CA PHE A 345 4.63 -28.38 36.82
C PHE A 345 4.95 -29.26 38.03
N ALA A 346 4.05 -30.19 38.36
CA ALA A 346 4.16 -31.08 39.52
C ALA A 346 5.42 -31.97 39.52
N ASP A 347 5.97 -32.27 38.35
CA ASP A 347 7.12 -33.19 38.15
C ASP A 347 8.47 -32.48 37.94
N GLY A 348 8.55 -31.17 38.20
CA GLY A 348 9.78 -30.40 38.08
C GLY A 348 10.06 -29.80 36.69
N PHE A 349 11.27 -29.26 36.56
CA PHE A 349 11.74 -28.49 35.41
C PHE A 349 12.10 -29.36 34.20
N THR A 350 11.68 -28.95 32.99
CA THR A 350 12.24 -29.45 31.71
C THR A 350 12.21 -28.34 30.66
N TYR A 351 13.15 -28.38 29.71
CA TYR A 351 13.16 -27.45 28.58
C TYR A 351 11.90 -27.59 27.70
N VAL A 352 11.38 -28.81 27.52
CA VAL A 352 10.12 -29.06 26.81
C VAL A 352 8.95 -28.29 27.44
N ARG A 353 8.83 -28.30 28.78
CA ARG A 353 7.79 -27.54 29.51
C ARG A 353 7.97 -26.03 29.35
N GLN A 354 9.19 -25.52 29.35
CA GLN A 354 9.47 -24.09 29.10
C GLN A 354 9.06 -23.66 27.69
N VAL A 355 9.40 -24.45 26.67
CA VAL A 355 9.00 -24.15 25.30
C VAL A 355 7.48 -24.22 25.17
N ASN A 356 6.83 -25.24 25.75
CA ASN A 356 5.38 -25.36 25.71
C ASN A 356 4.68 -24.20 26.42
N PHE A 357 5.26 -23.68 27.51
CA PHE A 357 4.81 -22.45 28.15
C PHE A 357 4.84 -21.27 27.18
N ALA A 358 5.91 -21.08 26.40
CA ALA A 358 6.00 -19.99 25.44
C ALA A 358 4.91 -20.11 24.35
N TYR A 359 4.72 -21.31 23.78
CA TYR A 359 3.63 -21.58 22.82
C TYR A 359 2.28 -21.21 23.42
N CYS A 360 2.01 -21.68 24.64
CA CYS A 360 0.74 -21.41 25.29
C CYS A 360 0.54 -19.92 25.61
N LEU A 361 1.57 -19.25 26.12
CA LEU A 361 1.49 -17.84 26.49
C LEU A 361 1.20 -16.96 25.28
N VAL A 362 1.97 -17.15 24.20
CA VAL A 362 2.01 -16.27 23.02
C VAL A 362 0.96 -16.71 21.99
N LEU A 363 0.99 -17.98 21.58
CA LEU A 363 0.16 -18.52 20.50
C LEU A 363 -1.13 -19.17 21.01
N GLY A 364 -1.24 -19.44 22.32
CA GLY A 364 -2.50 -19.88 22.94
C GLY A 364 -2.86 -21.34 22.72
N HIS A 365 -1.91 -22.16 22.30
CA HIS A 365 -2.03 -23.61 22.21
C HIS A 365 -0.74 -24.28 22.69
N ASN A 366 -0.74 -25.60 22.85
CA ASN A 366 0.48 -26.35 23.14
C ASN A 366 1.32 -26.51 21.87
N GLY A 367 2.65 -26.50 22.00
CA GLY A 367 3.54 -26.79 20.88
C GLY A 367 3.40 -28.24 20.41
N ASP A 368 3.65 -28.49 19.13
CA ASP A 368 3.71 -29.87 18.64
C ASP A 368 4.99 -30.57 19.09
N ALA A 369 5.00 -31.90 19.10
CA ALA A 369 6.12 -32.67 19.63
C ALA A 369 7.46 -32.37 18.92
N ALA A 370 7.44 -32.18 17.59
CA ALA A 370 8.66 -31.96 16.82
C ALA A 370 9.27 -30.57 17.09
N GLU A 371 8.42 -29.56 17.20
CA GLU A 371 8.84 -28.20 17.53
C GLU A 371 9.31 -28.08 18.99
N LEU A 372 8.61 -28.75 19.91
CA LEU A 372 9.02 -28.83 21.32
C LEU A 372 10.38 -29.50 21.45
N ASP A 373 10.62 -30.63 20.78
CA ASP A 373 11.90 -31.34 20.79
C ASP A 373 13.03 -30.46 20.22
N ARG A 374 12.79 -29.82 19.07
CA ARG A 374 13.78 -28.92 18.45
C ARG A 374 14.15 -27.76 19.37
N TRP A 375 13.16 -27.02 19.86
CA TRP A 375 13.42 -25.84 20.69
C TRP A 375 14.01 -26.21 22.05
N SER A 376 13.57 -27.31 22.65
CA SER A 376 14.10 -27.76 23.93
C SER A 376 15.57 -28.16 23.85
N ALA A 377 15.98 -28.81 22.77
CA ALA A 377 17.39 -29.10 22.50
C ALA A 377 18.23 -27.81 22.36
N THR A 378 17.72 -26.78 21.68
CA THR A 378 18.41 -25.48 21.56
C THR A 378 18.51 -24.72 22.89
N LEU A 379 17.52 -24.90 23.78
CA LEU A 379 17.61 -24.35 25.13
C LEU A 379 18.60 -25.13 26.00
N GLU A 380 18.64 -26.46 25.85
CA GLU A 380 19.56 -27.35 26.56
C GLU A 380 21.02 -27.14 26.16
N SER A 381 21.30 -26.93 24.88
CA SER A 381 22.65 -26.59 24.38
C SER A 381 23.11 -25.19 24.77
N GLY A 382 22.19 -24.31 25.19
CA GLY A 382 22.47 -22.91 25.48
C GLY A 382 22.54 -21.99 24.25
N ASP A 383 22.26 -22.51 23.05
CA ASP A 383 22.25 -21.74 21.80
C ASP A 383 21.12 -20.71 21.76
N ALA A 384 20.05 -20.92 22.53
CA ALA A 384 18.95 -19.97 22.71
C ALA A 384 18.52 -19.86 24.17
N ARG A 385 17.90 -18.73 24.52
CA ARG A 385 17.18 -18.56 25.79
C ARG A 385 15.67 -18.60 25.54
N LEU A 386 14.88 -18.87 26.56
CA LEU A 386 13.42 -18.83 26.47
C LEU A 386 12.88 -17.49 25.93
N THR A 387 13.58 -16.38 26.22
CA THR A 387 13.27 -15.07 25.63
C THR A 387 13.38 -15.06 24.11
N ASN A 388 14.34 -15.79 23.53
CA ASN A 388 14.47 -15.91 22.08
C ASN A 388 13.27 -16.67 21.50
N VAL A 389 12.87 -17.78 22.12
CA VAL A 389 11.72 -18.59 21.70
C VAL A 389 10.43 -17.76 21.71
N ILE A 390 10.18 -17.01 22.79
CA ILE A 390 9.02 -16.12 22.89
C ILE A 390 9.04 -15.05 21.78
N MET A 391 10.20 -14.45 21.49
CA MET A 391 10.31 -13.44 20.43
C MET A 391 10.09 -14.04 19.04
N GLU A 392 10.57 -15.24 18.76
CA GLU A 392 10.30 -15.93 17.49
C GLU A 392 8.80 -16.21 17.32
N MET A 393 8.10 -16.58 18.40
CA MET A 393 6.64 -16.73 18.35
C MET A 393 5.93 -15.41 18.09
N ILE A 394 6.34 -14.32 18.73
CA ILE A 394 5.75 -12.98 18.49
C ILE A 394 5.97 -12.52 17.03
N ARG A 395 7.06 -12.93 16.40
CA ARG A 395 7.39 -12.62 15.00
C ARG A 395 6.72 -13.55 13.98
N SER A 396 6.12 -14.64 14.44
CA SER A 396 5.57 -15.67 13.56
C SER A 396 4.35 -15.21 12.78
N GLU A 397 4.13 -15.82 11.61
CA GLU A 397 2.90 -15.63 10.84
C GLU A 397 1.65 -16.08 11.62
N GLU A 398 1.79 -17.08 12.49
CA GLU A 398 0.70 -17.56 13.35
C GLU A 398 0.26 -16.50 14.35
N PHE A 399 1.21 -15.81 14.99
CA PHE A 399 0.90 -14.71 15.89
C PHE A 399 0.14 -13.59 15.18
N GLU A 400 0.58 -13.20 13.99
CA GLU A 400 -0.10 -12.18 13.20
C GLU A 400 -1.47 -12.67 12.70
N ALA A 401 -1.61 -13.93 12.29
CA ALA A 401 -2.90 -14.51 11.91
C ALA A 401 -3.89 -14.54 13.08
N LYS A 402 -3.40 -14.79 14.31
CA LYS A 402 -4.23 -14.88 15.51
C LYS A 402 -4.67 -13.53 16.05
N TYR A 403 -3.77 -12.54 16.05
CA TYR A 403 -4.01 -11.26 16.73
C TYR A 403 -4.14 -10.06 15.80
N ALA A 404 -3.80 -10.19 14.52
CA ALA A 404 -3.88 -9.13 13.51
C ALA A 404 -3.31 -7.80 14.05
N THR A 405 -2.01 -7.77 14.34
CA THR A 405 -1.36 -6.63 15.01
C THR A 405 -0.94 -5.52 14.06
N ILE A 406 -0.92 -5.81 12.75
CA ILE A 406 -0.69 -4.83 11.69
C ILE A 406 -1.89 -3.88 11.63
N GLY A 407 -1.64 -2.58 11.44
CA GLY A 407 -2.71 -1.57 11.47
C GLY A 407 -3.06 -1.03 12.86
N LEU A 408 -2.67 -1.71 13.95
CA LEU A 408 -2.93 -1.22 15.31
C LEU A 408 -2.20 0.10 15.57
N THR A 409 -2.82 0.95 16.40
CA THR A 409 -2.14 2.09 17.03
C THR A 409 -1.07 1.60 18.00
N ASP A 410 -0.08 2.44 18.30
CA ASP A 410 0.98 2.09 19.23
C ASP A 410 0.42 1.84 20.63
N ARG A 411 -0.57 2.65 21.05
CA ARG A 411 -1.28 2.47 22.31
C ARG A 411 -2.02 1.12 22.37
N ALA A 412 -2.70 0.73 21.29
CA ALA A 412 -3.40 -0.55 21.21
C ALA A 412 -2.43 -1.73 21.25
N TYR A 413 -1.33 -1.65 20.51
CA TYR A 413 -0.29 -2.68 20.49
C TYR A 413 0.37 -2.85 21.86
N VAL A 414 0.79 -1.76 22.52
CA VAL A 414 1.38 -1.82 23.87
C VAL A 414 0.37 -2.38 24.88
N ALA A 415 -0.89 -1.93 24.85
CA ALA A 415 -1.91 -2.45 25.75
C ALA A 415 -2.11 -3.97 25.58
N PHE A 416 -2.11 -4.43 24.32
CA PHE A 416 -2.20 -5.85 24.00
C PHE A 416 -1.00 -6.64 24.53
N LEU A 417 0.24 -6.16 24.35
CA LEU A 417 1.42 -6.84 24.89
C LEU A 417 1.40 -6.98 26.41
N TYR A 418 0.93 -5.97 27.14
CA TYR A 418 0.79 -6.06 28.60
C TYR A 418 -0.22 -7.14 29.01
N LEU A 419 -1.37 -7.21 28.33
CA LEU A 419 -2.36 -8.24 28.59
C LEU A 419 -1.83 -9.64 28.23
N LEU A 420 -1.15 -9.77 27.10
CA LEU A 420 -0.62 -11.04 26.61
C LEU A 420 0.53 -11.57 27.47
N LEU A 421 1.49 -10.70 27.82
CA LEU A 421 2.76 -11.11 28.41
C LEU A 421 2.79 -10.92 29.93
N LEU A 422 2.02 -9.99 30.50
CA LEU A 422 2.03 -9.70 31.94
C LEU A 422 0.68 -9.98 32.62
N GLU A 423 -0.34 -10.37 31.84
CA GLU A 423 -1.68 -10.71 32.33
C GLU A 423 -2.33 -9.58 33.14
N ARG A 424 -1.96 -8.34 32.82
CA ARG A 424 -2.53 -7.13 33.43
C ARG A 424 -2.60 -6.00 32.41
N PRO A 425 -3.45 -4.98 32.64
CA PRO A 425 -3.39 -3.75 31.87
C PRO A 425 -2.05 -3.01 32.05
N ALA A 426 -1.67 -2.26 31.01
CA ALA A 426 -0.57 -1.30 31.10
C ALA A 426 -0.93 -0.17 32.08
N ASP A 427 0.03 0.20 32.92
CA ASP A 427 -0.06 1.42 33.72
C ASP A 427 0.16 2.67 32.84
N SER A 428 -0.29 3.84 33.32
CA SER A 428 -0.22 5.10 32.56
C SER A 428 1.21 5.47 32.19
N TYR A 429 2.15 5.29 33.13
CA TYR A 429 3.56 5.64 32.93
C TYR A 429 4.23 4.79 31.85
N GLY A 430 4.08 3.45 31.91
CA GLY A 430 4.60 2.54 30.91
C GLY A 430 4.00 2.80 29.53
N MET A 431 2.67 3.02 29.47
CA MET A 431 1.98 3.33 28.23
C MET A 431 2.52 4.61 27.58
N GLU A 432 2.62 5.71 28.33
CA GLU A 432 3.13 6.98 27.81
C GLU A 432 4.59 6.91 27.39
N THR A 433 5.40 6.18 28.16
CA THR A 433 6.83 6.00 27.86
C THR A 433 7.04 5.25 26.55
N TYR A 434 6.40 4.09 26.38
CA TYR A 434 6.56 3.27 25.19
C TYR A 434 5.99 3.92 23.93
N THR A 435 4.79 4.50 24.02
CA THR A 435 4.19 5.20 22.87
C THR A 435 4.99 6.41 22.43
N ARG A 436 5.59 7.15 23.37
CA ARG A 436 6.54 8.24 23.05
C ARG A 436 7.78 7.71 22.33
N GLN A 437 8.36 6.61 22.81
CA GLN A 437 9.58 6.04 22.21
C GLN A 437 9.34 5.47 20.81
N LEU A 438 8.19 4.82 20.58
CA LEU A 438 7.76 4.38 19.25
C LEU A 438 7.58 5.57 18.31
N ARG A 439 6.87 6.62 18.76
CA ARG A 439 6.64 7.82 17.97
C ARG A 439 7.93 8.54 17.58
N LEU A 440 8.92 8.56 18.47
CA LEU A 440 10.24 9.14 18.21
C LEU A 440 11.14 8.22 17.35
N GLY A 441 10.71 6.99 17.05
CA GLY A 441 11.54 5.99 16.39
C GLY A 441 12.70 5.48 17.23
N SER A 442 12.79 5.81 18.52
CA SER A 442 13.89 5.36 19.39
C SER A 442 13.73 3.91 19.86
N MET A 443 12.50 3.38 19.82
CA MET A 443 12.21 1.96 19.99
C MET A 443 11.36 1.43 18.83
N THR A 444 11.47 0.13 18.60
CA THR A 444 10.58 -0.63 17.72
C THR A 444 9.55 -1.39 18.55
N ARG A 445 8.46 -1.83 17.90
CA ARG A 445 7.46 -2.73 18.53
C ARG A 445 8.09 -4.02 19.02
N ASP A 446 9.06 -4.54 18.28
CA ASP A 446 9.86 -5.72 18.64
C ASP A 446 10.72 -5.46 19.89
N ALA A 447 11.39 -4.30 19.97
CA ALA A 447 12.21 -3.92 21.13
C ALA A 447 11.37 -3.76 22.40
N ILE A 448 10.12 -3.30 22.29
CA ILE A 448 9.21 -3.22 23.44
C ILE A 448 8.80 -4.61 23.91
N ALA A 449 8.39 -5.50 22.99
CA ALA A 449 8.09 -6.88 23.33
C ALA A 449 9.29 -7.55 24.02
N PHE A 450 10.50 -7.39 23.46
CA PHE A 450 11.73 -7.89 24.05
C PHE A 450 12.01 -7.32 25.46
N GLY A 451 11.78 -6.01 25.64
CA GLY A 451 11.94 -5.35 26.94
C GLY A 451 10.98 -5.89 28.00
N ILE A 452 9.73 -6.15 27.62
CA ILE A 452 8.72 -6.74 28.51
C ILE A 452 9.13 -8.16 28.92
N VAL A 453 9.45 -9.04 27.95
CA VAL A 453 9.80 -10.45 28.25
C VAL A 453 11.10 -10.58 29.05
N SER A 454 11.99 -9.58 28.94
CA SER A 454 13.26 -9.54 29.69
C SER A 454 13.12 -8.94 31.09
N SER A 455 11.98 -8.33 31.41
CA SER A 455 11.75 -7.59 32.66
C SER A 455 11.71 -8.49 33.90
N SER A 456 12.03 -7.91 35.07
CA SER A 456 11.87 -8.57 36.36
C SER A 456 10.40 -8.91 36.66
N GLU A 457 9.46 -8.10 36.16
CA GLU A 457 8.03 -8.38 36.29
C GLU A 457 7.62 -9.63 35.52
N PHE A 458 8.04 -9.76 34.26
CA PHE A 458 7.74 -10.96 33.47
C PHE A 458 8.29 -12.22 34.14
N LYS A 459 9.55 -12.16 34.59
CA LYS A 459 10.21 -13.26 35.32
C LYS A 459 9.55 -13.59 36.65
N SER A 460 9.01 -12.59 37.35
CA SER A 460 8.31 -12.82 38.61
C SER A 460 6.89 -13.35 38.40
N ARG A 461 6.21 -13.00 37.31
CA ARG A 461 4.86 -13.50 37.03
C ARG A 461 4.85 -14.93 36.54
N HIS A 462 5.82 -15.30 35.71
CA HIS A 462 5.83 -16.61 35.07
C HIS A 462 6.84 -17.54 35.74
N SER A 463 6.35 -18.53 36.50
CA SER A 463 7.20 -19.50 37.20
C SER A 463 8.11 -20.29 36.26
N ALA A 464 7.69 -20.50 35.01
CA ALA A 464 8.51 -21.11 33.96
C ALA A 464 9.83 -20.35 33.69
N MET A 465 9.92 -19.07 34.06
CA MET A 465 11.15 -18.26 33.96
C MET A 465 12.10 -18.44 35.16
N ARG A 466 11.65 -19.03 36.27
CA ARG A 466 12.41 -19.13 37.52
C ARG A 466 13.25 -20.40 37.62
N ASP A 467 12.80 -21.48 36.99
CA ASP A 467 13.42 -22.80 37.12
C ASP A 467 14.74 -22.98 36.33
N ALA A 468 15.09 -22.05 35.41
CA ALA A 468 16.37 -22.08 34.70
C ALA A 468 17.52 -21.37 35.45
N SER A 469 17.22 -20.51 36.43
CA SER A 469 18.25 -19.84 37.26
C SER A 469 18.86 -20.75 38.33
N ASP A 470 18.24 -21.90 38.60
CA ASP A 470 18.68 -22.89 39.60
C ASP A 470 19.38 -24.11 38.96
N VAL A 471 19.56 -24.14 37.64
CA VAL A 471 20.31 -25.19 36.93
C VAL A 471 21.69 -24.60 36.55
N PRO A 472 22.82 -25.20 36.98
CA PRO A 472 24.14 -24.74 36.59
C PRO A 472 24.27 -24.77 35.06
N ALA A 473 24.96 -23.78 34.49
CA ALA A 473 25.36 -23.85 33.08
C ALA A 473 26.21 -25.12 32.86
N PRO A 474 26.04 -25.84 31.74
CA PRO A 474 26.98 -26.90 31.39
C PRO A 474 28.36 -26.28 31.15
N ASP A 475 29.40 -26.94 31.66
CA ASP A 475 30.81 -26.51 31.59
C ASP A 475 31.31 -26.21 30.17
#